data_AF-A7UTF7-F1
#
_entry.id   AF-A7UTF7-F1
#
_cell.length_a   1.000
_cell.length_b   1.000
_cell.length_c   1.000
_cell.angle_alpha   90.00
_cell.angle_beta   90.00
_cell.angle_gamma   90.00
#
_symmetry.space_group_name_H-M   'P 1'
#
loop_
_entity.id
_entity.type
_entity.pdbx_description
1 polymer ?
#
loop_
_entity_poly.entity_id
_entity_poly.type
_entity_poly.pdbx_seq_one_letter_code
_entity_poly.pdbx_strand_id
1 'polypeptide(L)'
;MSFTHTTRCFVYTRLIKINGARSRLISRSSTLVDLKSTNSHTENVNIYGVKRNLIYKSINNKDLIMVHSKAGSFLEQPKVNLVSANATVDRMFHCATKSNTSASKMAQLIDGKQIAREIQEELRKKIETWKAQGHRSPQLTAILIGDDPASTTYVNNKMKAAADVGIESKTERFGTEITEEQLLERIDQLNNDDAVDGILIQLPVPNHIDERKVCNAVSCDKDVDGFNERNIGRLCLDMNTLIPCTPLGVQELIKRTGIETFGKNAVVVGRSKNVGMPIAMLLHADGRNDTCAMDCTVTICHRFTPPQELKRFCRTADIIVTATGVPGLITSDMIKEGAAIIDVGITRITDPSTGKKKLVGDVDFEEVRKKAGLITPVPGGVGPMTVAMLMKNTIIAAKNLAKKRNES
;
A
#
# COMPACT_ATOMS: atom_id res chain seq x y z
N MET A 1 50.63 7.50 -17.75
CA MET A 1 49.55 8.03 -18.61
C MET A 1 48.34 8.31 -17.72
N SER A 2 48.00 9.59 -17.50
CA SER A 2 46.85 9.97 -16.66
C SER A 2 45.55 9.78 -17.45
N PHE A 3 44.71 8.84 -17.05
CA PHE A 3 43.36 8.69 -17.61
C PHE A 3 42.45 9.79 -17.06
N THR A 4 42.19 10.84 -17.84
CA THR A 4 41.14 11.81 -17.54
C THR A 4 39.77 11.16 -17.71
N HIS A 5 39.10 10.81 -16.61
CA HIS A 5 37.70 10.40 -16.64
C HIS A 5 36.82 11.58 -17.11
N THR A 6 36.19 11.46 -18.28
CA THR A 6 35.12 12.38 -18.74
C THR A 6 33.78 11.90 -18.20
N THR A 7 33.12 12.73 -17.38
CA THR A 7 31.77 12.46 -16.89
C THR A 7 30.77 13.01 -17.89
N ARG A 8 30.14 12.12 -18.68
CA ARG A 8 29.05 12.51 -19.60
C ARG A 8 27.69 12.27 -18.95
N CYS A 9 26.68 13.04 -19.33
CA CYS A 9 25.31 12.86 -18.85
C CYS A 9 24.31 12.98 -20.00
N PHE A 10 23.19 12.26 -19.89
CA PHE A 10 22.06 12.44 -20.81
C PHE A 10 21.10 13.47 -20.23
N VAL A 11 20.81 14.50 -21.03
CA VAL A 11 19.78 15.51 -20.74
C VAL A 11 18.54 15.14 -21.53
N TYR A 12 17.44 14.93 -20.83
CA TYR A 12 16.14 14.65 -21.43
C TYR A 12 15.26 15.90 -21.36
N THR A 13 14.80 16.36 -22.52
CA THR A 13 13.95 17.54 -22.61
C THR A 13 12.55 17.12 -23.05
N ARG A 14 11.54 17.54 -22.29
CA ARG A 14 10.12 17.38 -22.64
C ARG A 14 9.48 18.74 -22.80
N LEU A 15 8.88 18.99 -23.96
CA LEU A 15 8.09 20.20 -24.18
C LEU A 15 6.61 19.86 -23.99
N ILE A 16 5.92 20.56 -23.10
CA ILE A 16 4.51 20.32 -22.78
C ILE A 16 3.71 21.59 -23.07
N LYS A 17 2.63 21.49 -23.85
CA LYS A 17 1.65 22.56 -24.00
C LYS A 17 0.65 22.48 -22.86
N ILE A 18 0.39 23.60 -22.19
CA ILE A 18 -0.69 23.70 -21.21
C ILE A 18 -1.75 24.65 -21.79
N ASN A 19 -2.98 24.16 -21.92
CA ASN A 19 -4.15 24.93 -22.34
C ASN A 19 -5.23 24.78 -21.26
N GLY A 20 -5.31 25.76 -20.35
CA GLY A 20 -6.19 25.68 -19.18
C GLY A 20 -5.84 24.47 -18.31
N ALA A 21 -6.84 23.65 -17.94
CA ALA A 21 -6.65 22.46 -17.11
C ALA A 21 -6.10 21.21 -17.85
N ARG A 22 -5.74 21.33 -19.14
CA ARG A 22 -5.24 20.20 -19.94
C ARG A 22 -3.79 20.43 -20.35
N SER A 23 -2.94 19.42 -20.15
CA SER A 23 -1.56 19.38 -20.64
C SER A 23 -1.38 18.35 -21.77
N ARG A 24 -0.65 18.70 -22.83
CA ARG A 24 -0.31 17.81 -23.94
C ARG A 24 1.19 17.87 -24.22
N LEU A 25 1.87 16.72 -24.25
CA LEU A 25 3.27 16.62 -24.66
C LEU A 25 3.42 16.98 -26.15
N ILE A 26 4.28 17.94 -26.46
CA ILE A 26 4.57 18.40 -27.83
C ILE A 26 5.77 17.64 -28.40
N SER A 27 6.86 17.50 -27.64
CA SER A 27 8.09 16.85 -28.13
C SER A 27 8.93 16.25 -27.00
N ARG A 28 9.80 15.30 -27.37
CA ARG A 28 10.85 14.74 -26.51
C ARG A 28 12.18 14.74 -27.27
N SER A 29 13.26 15.15 -26.63
CA SER A 29 14.63 14.97 -27.12
C SER A 29 15.57 14.49 -26.02
N SER A 30 16.72 13.95 -26.42
CA SER A 30 17.78 13.51 -25.53
C SER A 30 19.14 13.89 -26.12
N THR A 31 19.97 14.59 -25.34
CA THR A 31 21.30 15.05 -25.77
C THR A 31 22.36 14.62 -24.75
N LEU A 32 23.52 14.17 -25.24
CA LEU A 32 24.66 13.81 -24.40
C LEU A 32 25.54 15.04 -24.15
N VAL A 33 25.79 15.38 -22.88
CA VAL A 33 26.56 16.57 -22.46
C VAL A 33 27.76 16.17 -21.61
N ASP A 34 28.92 16.79 -21.85
CA ASP A 34 30.13 16.60 -21.03
C ASP A 34 30.15 17.60 -19.87
N LEU A 35 30.16 17.09 -18.63
CA LEU A 35 30.02 17.93 -17.43
C LEU A 35 31.30 18.68 -17.06
N LYS A 36 32.47 18.29 -17.59
CA LYS A 36 33.77 18.94 -17.29
C LYS A 36 34.09 20.14 -18.19
N SER A 37 33.29 20.36 -19.22
CA SER A 37 33.42 21.48 -20.14
C SER A 37 32.78 22.74 -19.52
N THR A 38 33.56 23.80 -19.33
CA THR A 38 33.05 25.14 -18.96
C THR A 38 32.31 25.83 -20.10
N ASN A 39 32.24 25.20 -21.28
CA ASN A 39 31.60 25.74 -22.47
C ASN A 39 30.09 25.46 -22.49
N SER A 40 29.34 26.42 -23.01
CA SER A 40 27.90 26.30 -23.23
C SER A 40 27.60 25.34 -24.39
N HIS A 41 26.68 24.39 -24.18
CA HIS A 41 26.23 23.44 -25.21
C HIS A 41 24.93 23.93 -25.85
N THR A 42 24.84 23.90 -27.18
CA THR A 42 23.66 24.38 -27.93
C THR A 42 22.96 23.24 -28.66
N GLU A 43 21.66 23.08 -28.48
CA GLU A 43 20.81 22.10 -29.15
C GLU A 43 19.74 22.79 -30.02
N ASN A 44 19.56 22.32 -31.25
CA ASN A 44 18.52 22.81 -32.15
C ASN A 44 17.23 21.99 -31.97
N VAL A 45 16.13 22.63 -31.57
CA VAL A 45 14.81 22.01 -31.41
C VAL A 45 13.81 22.67 -32.36
N ASN A 46 13.02 21.86 -33.08
CA ASN A 46 11.95 22.36 -33.93
C ASN A 46 10.65 22.47 -33.12
N ILE A 47 10.10 23.69 -33.01
CA ILE A 47 8.85 23.98 -32.30
C ILE A 47 7.89 24.61 -33.33
N TYR A 48 6.84 23.86 -33.70
CA TYR A 48 5.83 24.30 -34.68
C TYR A 48 6.41 24.77 -36.02
N GLY A 49 7.44 24.09 -36.54
CA GLY A 49 8.10 24.45 -37.79
C GLY A 49 9.20 25.51 -37.65
N VAL A 50 9.42 26.05 -36.45
CA VAL A 50 10.45 27.05 -36.16
C VAL A 50 11.62 26.40 -35.41
N LYS A 51 12.83 26.48 -35.98
CA LYS A 51 14.06 26.03 -35.30
C LYS A 51 14.42 27.01 -34.18
N ARG A 52 14.63 26.50 -32.96
CA ARG A 52 15.12 27.25 -31.80
C ARG A 52 16.35 26.60 -31.19
N ASN A 53 17.23 27.43 -30.63
CA ASN A 53 18.43 26.99 -29.93
C ASN A 53 18.20 26.98 -28.41
N LEU A 54 18.41 25.83 -27.79
CA LEU A 54 18.50 25.68 -26.33
C LEU A 54 19.96 25.68 -25.93
N ILE A 55 20.34 26.51 -24.96
CA ILE A 55 21.72 26.58 -24.47
C ILE A 55 21.74 26.02 -23.05
N TYR A 56 22.67 25.11 -22.77
CA TYR A 56 22.88 24.51 -21.46
C TYR A 56 24.26 24.89 -20.93
N LYS A 57 24.36 25.21 -19.63
CA LYS A 57 25.63 25.53 -18.97
C LYS A 57 25.84 24.65 -17.73
N SER A 58 27.03 24.05 -17.62
CA SER A 58 27.47 23.27 -16.45
C SER A 58 27.83 24.20 -15.30
N ILE A 59 27.35 23.88 -14.09
CA ILE A 59 27.71 24.55 -12.84
C ILE A 59 28.22 23.48 -11.87
N ASN A 60 29.40 23.75 -11.31
CA ASN A 60 30.03 22.97 -10.23
C ASN A 60 30.11 21.44 -10.48
N ASN A 61 30.30 21.01 -11.74
CA ASN A 61 30.42 19.61 -12.15
C ASN A 61 29.24 18.70 -11.73
N LYS A 62 28.10 19.27 -11.34
CA LYS A 62 26.96 18.50 -10.80
C LYS A 62 25.60 18.94 -11.34
N ASP A 63 25.46 20.18 -11.82
CA ASP A 63 24.17 20.74 -12.23
C ASP A 63 24.25 21.38 -13.63
N LEU A 64 23.18 21.23 -14.44
CA LEU A 64 23.01 21.91 -15.72
C LEU A 64 21.83 22.89 -15.63
N ILE A 65 22.05 24.16 -15.98
CA ILE A 65 20.98 25.17 -16.10
C ILE A 65 20.71 25.46 -17.58
N MET A 66 19.43 25.54 -17.94
CA MET A 66 18.98 26.01 -19.26
C MET A 66 19.06 27.54 -19.32
N VAL A 67 19.87 28.08 -20.22
CA VAL A 67 20.03 29.51 -20.46
C VAL A 67 19.26 29.86 -21.74
N HIS A 68 18.15 30.58 -21.63
CA HIS A 68 17.37 31.01 -22.79
C HIS A 68 18.11 32.07 -23.61
N SER A 69 18.13 31.95 -24.94
CA SER A 69 18.32 33.11 -25.82
C SER A 69 16.95 33.76 -26.08
N LYS A 70 16.86 35.10 -25.92
CA LYS A 70 15.66 35.94 -26.13
C LYS A 70 15.00 35.63 -27.49
N ALA A 71 13.67 35.67 -27.70
CA ALA A 71 12.58 36.33 -26.99
C ALA A 71 11.25 35.53 -27.08
N GLY A 72 10.36 35.74 -26.10
CA GLY A 72 8.95 35.29 -26.13
C GLY A 72 8.55 34.47 -24.89
N SER A 73 7.82 35.11 -23.98
CA SER A 73 7.35 34.67 -22.66
C SER A 73 6.81 33.24 -22.53
N PHE A 74 7.38 32.47 -21.60
CA PHE A 74 6.73 31.33 -20.93
C PHE A 74 7.11 31.35 -19.44
N LEU A 75 6.10 31.25 -18.57
CA LEU A 75 6.21 31.17 -17.11
C LEU A 75 6.47 29.70 -16.69
N GLU A 76 7.32 29.54 -15.67
CA GLU A 76 7.83 28.31 -15.01
C GLU A 76 9.17 27.74 -15.52
N GLN A 77 10.15 27.71 -14.62
CA GLN A 77 11.49 27.14 -14.80
C GLN A 77 11.41 25.59 -14.85
N PRO A 78 11.96 24.93 -15.88
CA PRO A 78 11.98 23.46 -15.94
C PRO A 78 13.05 22.88 -15.01
N LYS A 79 12.66 21.92 -14.15
CA LYS A 79 13.59 21.06 -13.38
C LYS A 79 14.33 20.11 -14.33
N VAL A 80 15.67 20.16 -14.35
CA VAL A 80 16.53 19.27 -15.14
C VAL A 80 16.96 18.09 -14.26
N ASN A 81 16.67 16.85 -14.69
CA ASN A 81 17.19 15.63 -14.06
C ASN A 81 18.40 15.11 -14.84
N LEU A 82 19.55 14.97 -14.19
CA LEU A 82 20.82 14.48 -14.77
C LEU A 82 21.00 12.97 -14.52
N VAL A 83 21.33 12.21 -15.57
CA VAL A 83 21.73 10.78 -15.47
C VAL A 83 23.17 10.64 -15.97
N SER A 84 24.08 10.11 -15.15
CA SER A 84 25.51 9.94 -15.50
C SER A 84 25.75 8.70 -16.39
N ALA A 85 26.64 8.85 -17.37
CA ALA A 85 26.92 7.84 -18.39
C ALA A 85 28.12 6.97 -17.99
N ASN A 86 27.83 5.77 -17.48
CA ASN A 86 28.61 4.55 -17.65
C ASN A 86 27.65 3.35 -17.60
N ALA A 87 26.65 3.37 -18.48
CA ALA A 87 25.66 2.30 -18.59
C ALA A 87 25.50 1.89 -20.05
N THR A 88 25.83 0.63 -20.32
CA THR A 88 25.39 -0.14 -21.47
C THR A 88 23.85 -0.08 -21.52
N VAL A 89 23.29 0.03 -22.72
CA VAL A 89 21.85 0.13 -22.94
C VAL A 89 21.16 -1.15 -22.47
N ASP A 90 20.65 -1.14 -21.24
CA ASP A 90 19.39 -1.78 -20.89
C ASP A 90 18.82 -1.12 -19.62
N ARG A 91 17.53 -0.77 -19.71
CA ARG A 91 16.65 -0.10 -18.73
C ARG A 91 17.25 0.10 -17.32
N MET A 92 17.67 1.33 -16.98
CA MET A 92 18.30 1.64 -15.69
C MET A 92 17.30 1.77 -14.53
N PHE A 93 17.46 0.82 -13.61
CA PHE A 93 17.13 0.84 -12.19
C PHE A 93 17.73 2.07 -11.48
N HIS A 94 16.99 2.70 -10.58
CA HIS A 94 17.54 3.65 -9.62
C HIS A 94 18.31 2.88 -8.53
N CYS A 95 19.64 2.88 -8.58
CA CYS A 95 20.47 2.59 -7.42
C CYS A 95 20.93 3.92 -6.83
N ALA A 96 20.22 4.39 -5.80
CA ALA A 96 20.66 5.54 -5.01
C ALA A 96 21.78 5.09 -4.07
N THR A 97 23.04 5.37 -4.41
CA THR A 97 24.14 5.28 -3.46
C THR A 97 24.01 6.41 -2.44
N LYS A 98 23.28 6.17 -1.35
CA LYS A 98 23.41 6.99 -0.13
C LYS A 98 24.83 6.78 0.41
N SER A 99 25.54 7.89 0.61
CA SER A 99 26.82 7.89 1.32
C SER A 99 26.60 7.36 2.74
N ASN A 100 27.15 6.18 3.03
CA ASN A 100 27.16 5.62 4.38
C ASN A 100 28.12 6.42 5.27
N THR A 101 27.64 7.54 5.79
CA THR A 101 28.11 8.01 7.10
C THR A 101 27.43 7.14 8.14
N SER A 102 28.24 6.40 8.91
CA SER A 102 27.90 5.48 9.99
C SER A 102 26.96 6.10 11.04
N ALA A 103 25.68 6.20 10.70
CA ALA A 103 24.58 6.35 11.64
C ALA A 103 24.01 4.95 11.90
N SER A 104 23.79 4.63 13.17
CA SER A 104 23.22 3.38 13.69
C SER A 104 22.39 2.57 12.67
N LYS A 105 22.85 1.35 12.32
CA LYS A 105 22.26 0.40 11.35
C LYS A 105 20.91 -0.20 11.82
N MET A 106 20.02 0.62 12.38
CA MET A 106 18.72 0.15 12.83
C MET A 106 17.67 0.53 11.78
N ALA A 107 16.79 -0.42 11.48
CA ALA A 107 15.68 -0.28 10.56
C ALA A 107 14.80 0.90 10.97
N GLN A 108 14.35 1.66 9.97
CA GLN A 108 13.34 2.68 10.20
C GLN A 108 12.01 2.01 10.57
N LEU A 109 11.39 2.49 11.65
CA LEU A 109 10.10 1.97 12.07
C LEU A 109 9.00 2.46 11.12
N ILE A 110 8.19 1.51 10.62
CA ILE A 110 6.94 1.80 9.95
C ILE A 110 5.85 1.93 11.03
N ASP A 111 5.60 3.16 11.48
CA ASP A 111 4.59 3.45 12.50
C ASP A 111 3.18 3.42 11.89
N GLY A 112 2.60 2.22 11.87
CA GLY A 112 1.24 2.02 11.38
C GLY A 112 0.17 2.70 12.25
N LYS A 113 0.44 3.00 13.52
CA LYS A 113 -0.46 3.78 14.38
C LYS A 113 -0.47 5.25 13.97
N GLN A 114 0.68 5.81 13.60
CA GLN A 114 0.74 7.16 13.03
C GLN A 114 -0.01 7.20 11.69
N ILE A 115 0.32 6.30 10.77
CA ILE A 115 -0.28 6.29 9.43
C ILE A 115 -1.81 6.06 9.50
N ALA A 116 -2.28 5.16 10.37
CA ALA A 116 -3.70 4.94 10.57
C ALA A 116 -4.43 6.20 11.06
N ARG A 117 -3.81 6.99 11.95
CA ARG A 117 -4.39 8.27 12.42
C ARG A 117 -4.49 9.30 11.30
N GLU A 118 -3.46 9.41 10.46
CA GLU A 118 -3.47 10.30 9.30
C GLU A 118 -4.61 9.93 8.33
N ILE A 119 -4.77 8.63 8.06
CA ILE A 119 -5.87 8.13 7.21
C ILE A 119 -7.23 8.42 7.85
N GLN A 120 -7.40 8.20 9.15
CA GLN A 120 -8.65 8.49 9.85
C GLN A 120 -9.00 9.98 9.80
N GLU A 121 -8.02 10.87 9.90
CA GLU A 121 -8.21 12.31 9.73
C GLU A 121 -8.67 12.66 8.31
N GLU A 122 -8.04 12.09 7.28
CA GLU A 122 -8.46 12.25 5.89
C GLU A 122 -9.89 11.72 5.65
N LEU A 123 -10.24 10.59 6.26
CA LEU A 123 -11.57 9.99 6.16
C LEU A 123 -12.63 10.85 6.82
N ARG A 124 -12.36 11.40 8.01
CA ARG A 124 -13.30 12.31 8.69
C ARG A 124 -13.67 13.49 7.81
N LYS A 125 -12.68 14.17 7.23
CA LYS A 125 -12.91 15.29 6.30
C LYS A 125 -13.71 14.88 5.06
N LYS A 126 -13.42 13.68 4.52
CA LYS A 126 -14.18 13.11 3.38
C LYS A 126 -15.63 12.84 3.75
N ILE A 127 -15.91 12.37 4.96
CA ILE A 127 -17.26 12.07 5.45
C ILE A 127 -18.02 13.35 5.79
N GLU A 128 -17.37 14.34 6.39
CA GLU A 128 -17.95 15.68 6.61
C GLU A 128 -18.37 16.31 5.28
N THR A 129 -17.49 16.27 4.27
CA THR A 129 -17.79 16.76 2.92
C THR A 129 -18.97 16.00 2.30
N TRP A 130 -18.99 14.66 2.45
CA TRP A 130 -20.07 13.80 1.97
C TRP A 130 -21.43 14.18 2.60
N LYS A 131 -21.45 14.42 3.92
CA LYS A 131 -22.67 14.85 4.63
C LYS A 131 -23.11 16.25 4.24
N ALA A 132 -22.15 17.18 4.04
CA ALA A 132 -22.44 18.53 3.58
C ALA A 132 -23.05 18.57 2.16
N GLN A 133 -22.84 17.53 1.35
CA GLN A 133 -23.49 17.33 0.05
C GLN A 133 -24.93 16.80 0.17
N GLY A 134 -25.47 16.66 1.38
CA GLY A 134 -26.84 16.21 1.63
C GLY A 134 -27.00 14.69 1.74
N HIS A 135 -25.90 13.93 1.66
CA HIS A 135 -25.96 12.48 1.85
C HIS A 135 -26.05 12.11 3.34
N ARG A 136 -26.74 11.01 3.64
CA ARG A 136 -26.74 10.45 5.01
C ARG A 136 -25.33 9.98 5.42
N SER A 137 -25.12 9.89 6.74
CA SER A 137 -23.90 9.30 7.29
C SER A 137 -23.74 7.85 6.77
N PRO A 138 -22.52 7.41 6.43
CA PRO A 138 -22.28 6.00 6.16
C PRO A 138 -22.62 5.16 7.39
N GLN A 139 -23.18 3.97 7.18
CA GLN A 139 -23.60 3.07 8.25
C GLN A 139 -22.87 1.74 8.15
N LEU A 140 -22.28 1.31 9.27
CA LEU A 140 -21.60 0.03 9.44
C LEU A 140 -22.32 -0.84 10.47
N THR A 141 -22.79 -2.02 10.07
CA THR A 141 -23.32 -3.04 10.98
C THR A 141 -22.32 -4.17 11.16
N ALA A 142 -21.90 -4.41 12.40
CA ALA A 142 -21.08 -5.56 12.78
C ALA A 142 -21.94 -6.66 13.39
N ILE A 143 -21.80 -7.89 12.92
CA ILE A 143 -22.36 -9.09 13.54
C ILE A 143 -21.27 -9.79 14.35
N LEU A 144 -21.56 -10.04 15.62
CA LEU A 144 -20.68 -10.74 16.55
C LEU A 144 -21.42 -11.93 17.15
N ILE A 145 -20.79 -13.11 17.08
CA ILE A 145 -21.35 -14.36 17.58
C ILE A 145 -20.49 -14.87 18.74
N GLY A 146 -21.14 -15.10 19.88
CA GLY A 146 -20.49 -15.51 21.12
C GLY A 146 -19.81 -14.38 21.90
N ASP A 147 -19.19 -14.76 23.02
CA ASP A 147 -18.75 -13.83 24.07
C ASP A 147 -17.23 -13.76 24.26
N ASP A 148 -16.43 -14.14 23.25
CA ASP A 148 -14.97 -14.05 23.37
C ASP A 148 -14.53 -12.60 23.69
N PRO A 149 -13.85 -12.36 24.83
CA PRO A 149 -13.49 -11.01 25.25
C PRO A 149 -12.55 -10.30 24.28
N ALA A 150 -11.71 -11.05 23.54
CA ALA A 150 -10.80 -10.46 22.56
C ALA A 150 -11.59 -9.97 21.33
N SER A 151 -12.51 -10.77 20.80
CA SER A 151 -13.45 -10.39 19.74
C SER A 151 -14.30 -9.18 20.13
N THR A 152 -14.86 -9.17 21.35
CA THR A 152 -15.64 -8.03 21.84
C THR A 152 -14.81 -6.74 21.91
N THR A 153 -13.59 -6.81 22.45
CA THR A 153 -12.69 -5.65 22.50
C THR A 153 -12.34 -5.15 21.09
N TYR A 154 -12.09 -6.08 20.17
CA TYR A 154 -11.72 -5.77 18.79
C TYR A 154 -12.86 -5.08 18.03
N VAL A 155 -14.09 -5.59 18.15
CA VAL A 155 -15.29 -4.97 17.56
C VAL A 155 -15.54 -3.59 18.18
N ASN A 156 -15.45 -3.45 19.51
CA ASN A 156 -15.63 -2.16 20.16
C ASN A 156 -14.62 -1.12 19.67
N ASN A 157 -13.37 -1.51 19.45
CA ASN A 157 -12.35 -0.62 18.87
C ASN A 157 -12.70 -0.19 17.43
N LYS A 158 -13.25 -1.11 16.62
CA LYS A 158 -13.74 -0.78 15.26
C LYS A 158 -14.91 0.20 15.30
N MET A 159 -15.89 -0.01 16.19
CA MET A 159 -17.05 0.88 16.33
C MET A 159 -16.64 2.27 16.84
N LYS A 160 -15.69 2.32 17.78
CA LYS A 160 -15.10 3.60 18.22
C LYS A 160 -14.43 4.33 17.07
N ALA A 161 -13.60 3.64 16.29
CA ALA A 161 -12.96 4.23 15.12
C ALA A 161 -13.97 4.70 14.06
N ALA A 162 -15.10 4.00 13.90
CA ALA A 162 -16.20 4.42 13.04
C ALA A 162 -16.80 5.74 13.51
N ALA A 163 -17.15 5.83 14.79
CA ALA A 163 -17.66 7.06 15.39
C ALA A 163 -16.65 8.23 15.25
N ASP A 164 -15.36 7.97 15.51
CA ASP A 164 -14.28 8.97 15.45
C ASP A 164 -14.09 9.59 14.04
N VAL A 165 -14.51 8.90 12.98
CA VAL A 165 -14.47 9.41 11.59
C VAL A 165 -15.84 9.85 11.07
N GLY A 166 -16.90 9.75 11.89
CA GLY A 166 -18.26 10.15 11.51
C GLY A 166 -19.10 9.08 10.80
N ILE A 167 -18.71 7.80 10.92
CA ILE A 167 -19.53 6.65 10.47
C ILE A 167 -20.48 6.25 11.60
N GLU A 168 -21.75 6.09 11.27
CA GLU A 168 -22.73 5.50 12.20
C GLU A 168 -22.48 3.99 12.27
N SER A 169 -22.47 3.43 13.47
CA SER A 169 -22.13 2.01 13.63
C SER A 169 -23.03 1.30 14.64
N LYS A 170 -23.41 0.07 14.32
CA LYS A 170 -24.22 -0.81 15.16
C LYS A 170 -23.50 -2.15 15.32
N THR A 171 -23.57 -2.73 16.52
CA THR A 171 -23.16 -4.13 16.74
C THR A 171 -24.37 -4.96 17.11
N GLU A 172 -24.61 -6.02 16.34
CA GLU A 172 -25.61 -7.04 16.64
C GLU A 172 -24.89 -8.25 17.25
N ARG A 173 -25.37 -8.68 18.42
CA ARG A 173 -24.78 -9.76 19.19
C ARG A 173 -25.72 -10.95 19.20
N PHE A 174 -25.19 -12.12 18.87
CA PHE A 174 -25.89 -13.39 18.90
C PHE A 174 -25.13 -14.36 19.79
N GLY A 175 -25.84 -15.24 20.50
CA GLY A 175 -25.21 -16.32 21.24
C GLY A 175 -24.64 -17.39 20.31
N THR A 176 -23.80 -18.27 20.86
CA THR A 176 -23.16 -19.35 20.09
C THR A 176 -24.15 -20.39 19.56
N GLU A 177 -25.39 -20.37 20.03
CA GLU A 177 -26.48 -21.27 19.63
C GLU A 177 -27.18 -20.88 18.32
N ILE A 178 -26.94 -19.68 17.78
CA ILE A 178 -27.53 -19.25 16.50
C ILE A 178 -27.22 -20.27 15.40
N THR A 179 -28.23 -20.64 14.60
CA THR A 179 -28.02 -21.56 13.48
C THR A 179 -27.44 -20.83 12.26
N GLU A 180 -26.83 -21.59 11.34
CA GLU A 180 -26.36 -21.03 10.06
C GLU A 180 -27.52 -20.37 9.30
N GLU A 181 -28.69 -21.00 9.26
CA GLU A 181 -29.88 -20.48 8.56
C GLU A 181 -30.34 -19.13 9.15
N GLN A 182 -30.42 -19.03 10.48
CA GLN A 182 -30.82 -17.78 11.17
C GLN A 182 -29.83 -16.65 10.88
N LEU A 183 -28.53 -16.95 10.87
CA LEU A 183 -27.49 -15.98 10.54
C LEU A 183 -27.58 -15.52 9.08
N LEU A 184 -27.79 -16.45 8.15
CA LEU A 184 -27.93 -16.15 6.72
C LEU A 184 -29.18 -15.30 6.46
N GLU A 185 -30.31 -15.60 7.10
CA GLU A 185 -31.53 -14.79 7.02
C GLU A 185 -31.26 -13.36 7.52
N ARG A 186 -30.55 -13.21 8.64
CA ARG A 186 -30.22 -11.88 9.16
C ARG A 186 -29.31 -11.10 8.21
N ILE A 187 -28.34 -11.75 7.59
CA ILE A 187 -27.46 -11.14 6.59
C ILE A 187 -28.27 -10.68 5.37
N ASP A 188 -29.24 -11.48 4.92
CA ASP A 188 -30.12 -11.10 3.81
C ASP A 188 -30.96 -9.85 4.14
N GLN A 189 -31.52 -9.77 5.36
CA GLN A 189 -32.22 -8.57 5.82
C GLN A 189 -31.30 -7.33 5.78
N LEU A 190 -30.05 -7.44 6.23
CA LEU A 190 -29.06 -6.35 6.18
C LEU A 190 -28.65 -5.99 4.75
N ASN A 191 -28.58 -6.98 3.85
CA ASN A 191 -28.29 -6.75 2.43
C ASN A 191 -29.39 -5.90 1.79
N ASN A 192 -30.65 -6.15 2.14
CA ASN A 192 -31.82 -5.45 1.61
C ASN A 192 -32.14 -4.12 2.34
N ASP A 193 -31.49 -3.84 3.47
CA ASP A 193 -31.70 -2.60 4.22
C ASP A 193 -30.93 -1.41 3.61
N ASP A 194 -31.65 -0.46 3.03
CA ASP A 194 -31.05 0.74 2.42
C ASP A 194 -30.35 1.67 3.42
N ALA A 195 -30.62 1.54 4.72
CA ALA A 195 -29.92 2.27 5.76
C ALA A 195 -28.52 1.70 6.06
N VAL A 196 -28.18 0.49 5.58
CA VAL A 196 -26.90 -0.18 5.83
C VAL A 196 -26.00 -0.10 4.60
N ASP A 197 -24.77 0.40 4.78
CA ASP A 197 -23.76 0.46 3.69
C ASP A 197 -22.67 -0.61 3.83
N GLY A 198 -22.34 -0.98 5.05
CA GLY A 198 -21.28 -1.93 5.35
C GLY A 198 -21.76 -3.00 6.32
N ILE A 199 -21.43 -4.25 6.02
CA ILE A 199 -21.67 -5.41 6.88
C ILE A 199 -20.32 -6.03 7.20
N LEU A 200 -20.04 -6.19 8.49
CA LEU A 200 -18.86 -6.85 9.02
C LEU A 200 -19.31 -8.10 9.78
N ILE A 201 -18.83 -9.28 9.38
CA ILE A 201 -18.97 -10.50 10.18
C ILE A 201 -17.69 -10.67 11.00
N GLN A 202 -17.78 -10.59 12.32
CA GLN A 202 -16.62 -10.80 13.17
C GLN A 202 -16.26 -12.30 13.22
N LEU A 203 -15.09 -12.62 12.67
CA LEU A 203 -14.52 -13.97 12.67
C LEU A 203 -13.64 -14.24 13.90
N PRO A 204 -13.45 -15.51 14.30
CA PRO A 204 -14.09 -16.71 13.76
C PRO A 204 -15.56 -16.86 14.18
N VAL A 205 -16.36 -17.55 13.37
CA VAL A 205 -17.71 -18.01 13.75
C VAL A 205 -17.64 -19.36 14.46
N PRO A 206 -18.68 -19.78 15.22
CA PRO A 206 -18.74 -21.12 15.80
C PRO A 206 -18.56 -22.25 14.78
N ASN A 207 -18.00 -23.38 15.21
CA ASN A 207 -17.60 -24.49 14.33
C ASN A 207 -18.76 -25.14 13.54
N HIS A 208 -20.01 -25.00 13.99
CA HIS A 208 -21.18 -25.53 13.28
C HIS A 208 -21.67 -24.63 12.14
N ILE A 209 -21.06 -23.45 11.97
CA ILE A 209 -21.37 -22.48 10.92
C ILE A 209 -20.22 -22.46 9.91
N ASP A 210 -20.54 -22.56 8.63
CA ASP A 210 -19.57 -22.43 7.56
C ASP A 210 -19.20 -20.95 7.32
N GLU A 211 -18.00 -20.58 7.75
CA GLU A 211 -17.43 -19.24 7.56
C GLU A 211 -17.49 -18.75 6.10
N ARG A 212 -17.25 -19.63 5.13
CA ARG A 212 -17.23 -19.27 3.71
C ARG A 212 -18.63 -18.96 3.22
N LYS A 213 -19.63 -19.76 3.58
CA LYS A 213 -21.03 -19.48 3.23
C LYS A 213 -21.46 -18.13 3.80
N VAL A 214 -21.15 -17.86 5.07
CA VAL A 214 -21.48 -16.60 5.73
C VAL A 214 -20.82 -15.41 5.04
N CYS A 215 -19.51 -15.47 4.76
CA CYS A 215 -18.82 -14.40 4.04
C CYS A 215 -19.40 -14.15 2.63
N ASN A 216 -19.81 -15.21 1.94
CA ASN A 216 -20.38 -15.10 0.60
C ASN A 216 -21.84 -14.62 0.59
N ALA A 217 -22.55 -14.77 1.71
CA ALA A 217 -23.92 -14.26 1.87
C ALA A 217 -23.97 -12.73 2.00
N VAL A 218 -22.90 -12.09 2.48
CA VAL A 218 -22.81 -10.63 2.50
C VAL A 218 -22.73 -10.11 1.07
N SER A 219 -23.60 -9.17 0.70
CA SER A 219 -23.59 -8.54 -0.62
C SER A 219 -22.23 -7.93 -0.91
N CYS A 220 -21.71 -8.12 -2.12
CA CYS A 220 -20.39 -7.62 -2.52
C CYS A 220 -20.26 -6.09 -2.40
N ASP A 221 -21.38 -5.37 -2.54
CA ASP A 221 -21.40 -3.92 -2.41
C ASP A 221 -21.40 -3.43 -0.95
N LYS A 222 -21.72 -4.32 0.00
CA LYS A 222 -21.72 -4.06 1.45
C LYS A 222 -20.64 -4.84 2.21
N ASP A 223 -19.90 -5.72 1.55
CA ASP A 223 -18.81 -6.52 2.11
C ASP A 223 -17.54 -5.66 2.32
N VAL A 224 -17.57 -4.87 3.39
CA VAL A 224 -16.49 -3.93 3.73
C VAL A 224 -15.22 -4.63 4.22
N ASP A 225 -15.29 -5.92 4.56
CA ASP A 225 -14.14 -6.76 4.86
C ASP A 225 -13.52 -7.39 3.59
N GLY A 226 -14.21 -7.32 2.44
CA GLY A 226 -13.72 -7.78 1.14
C GLY A 226 -13.58 -9.29 1.01
N PHE A 227 -14.27 -10.08 1.85
CA PHE A 227 -14.12 -11.54 1.89
C PHE A 227 -15.06 -12.31 0.96
N ASN A 228 -16.07 -11.66 0.39
CA ASN A 228 -16.95 -12.26 -0.60
C ASN A 228 -16.14 -12.73 -1.81
N GLU A 229 -16.40 -13.95 -2.27
CA GLU A 229 -15.67 -14.56 -3.39
C GLU A 229 -15.69 -13.73 -4.67
N ARG A 230 -16.75 -12.94 -4.93
CA ARG A 230 -16.80 -12.04 -6.09
C ARG A 230 -15.89 -10.84 -5.91
N ASN A 231 -15.75 -10.31 -4.69
CA ASN A 231 -14.81 -9.23 -4.41
C ASN A 231 -13.36 -9.72 -4.54
N ILE A 232 -13.08 -10.92 -4.06
CA ILE A 232 -11.79 -11.59 -4.26
C ILE A 232 -11.53 -11.89 -5.74
N GLY A 233 -12.54 -12.39 -6.47
CA GLY A 233 -12.42 -12.64 -7.91
C GLY A 233 -12.10 -11.38 -8.69
N ARG A 234 -12.77 -10.27 -8.40
CA ARG A 234 -12.47 -8.94 -8.97
C ARG A 234 -11.06 -8.47 -8.64
N LEU A 235 -10.62 -8.67 -7.39
CA LEU A 235 -9.24 -8.35 -6.97
C LEU A 235 -8.21 -9.13 -7.80
N CYS A 236 -8.44 -10.42 -8.03
CA CYS A 236 -7.55 -11.27 -8.84
C CYS A 236 -7.53 -10.89 -10.33
N LEU A 237 -8.54 -10.13 -10.79
CA LEU A 237 -8.66 -9.64 -12.16
C LEU A 237 -8.29 -8.15 -12.29
N ASP A 238 -7.69 -7.57 -11.25
CA ASP A 238 -7.34 -6.15 -11.15
C ASP A 238 -8.50 -5.17 -11.35
N MET A 239 -9.73 -5.62 -11.07
CA MET A 239 -10.94 -4.83 -11.19
C MET A 239 -11.26 -4.08 -9.90
N ASN A 240 -11.96 -2.95 -10.03
CA ASN A 240 -12.48 -2.22 -8.89
C ASN A 240 -13.34 -3.12 -7.96
N THR A 241 -13.01 -3.13 -6.67
CA THR A 241 -13.62 -4.01 -5.67
C THR A 241 -13.36 -3.50 -4.25
N LEU A 242 -14.13 -3.97 -3.27
CA LEU A 242 -13.79 -3.81 -1.86
C LEU A 242 -12.66 -4.79 -1.52
N ILE A 243 -11.43 -4.25 -1.42
CA ILE A 243 -10.22 -5.03 -1.13
C ILE A 243 -10.19 -5.37 0.36
N PRO A 244 -9.76 -6.59 0.75
CA PRO A 244 -9.74 -6.93 2.17
C PRO A 244 -8.86 -5.99 3.00
N CYS A 245 -9.36 -5.64 4.20
CA CYS A 245 -8.86 -4.53 5.01
C CYS A 245 -7.36 -4.65 5.35
N THR A 246 -6.91 -5.83 5.78
CA THR A 246 -5.50 -6.07 6.13
C THR A 246 -4.57 -5.97 4.91
N PRO A 247 -4.84 -6.66 3.79
CA PRO A 247 -4.11 -6.45 2.54
C PRO A 247 -4.06 -5.00 2.06
N LEU A 248 -5.19 -4.28 2.11
CA LEU A 248 -5.25 -2.87 1.75
C LEU A 248 -4.40 -2.02 2.71
N GLY A 249 -4.37 -2.38 4.00
CA GLY A 249 -3.55 -1.72 5.01
C GLY A 249 -2.06 -1.91 4.76
N VAL A 250 -1.64 -3.11 4.38
CA VAL A 250 -0.26 -3.39 3.92
C VAL A 250 0.08 -2.55 2.69
N GLN A 251 -0.84 -2.44 1.73
CA GLN A 251 -0.63 -1.59 0.55
C GLN A 251 -0.44 -0.11 0.92
N GLU A 252 -1.26 0.43 1.82
CA GLU A 252 -1.13 1.82 2.28
C GLU A 252 0.18 2.05 3.06
N LEU A 253 0.60 1.09 3.89
CA LEU A 253 1.90 1.17 4.58
C LEU A 253 3.05 1.28 3.58
N ILE A 254 3.08 0.43 2.56
CA ILE A 254 4.11 0.44 1.51
C ILE A 254 4.10 1.78 0.76
N LYS A 255 2.92 2.23 0.31
CA LYS A 255 2.77 3.47 -0.46
C LYS A 255 3.19 4.70 0.35
N ARG A 256 2.71 4.84 1.59
CA ARG A 256 2.97 6.02 2.43
C ARG A 256 4.40 6.08 2.98
N THR A 257 5.08 4.94 3.08
CA THR A 257 6.50 4.90 3.46
C THR A 257 7.46 5.06 2.29
N GLY A 258 6.95 5.12 1.04
CA GLY A 258 7.77 5.32 -0.15
C GLY A 258 8.64 4.12 -0.50
N ILE A 259 8.24 2.90 -0.11
CA ILE A 259 8.92 1.68 -0.50
C ILE A 259 8.76 1.48 -2.02
N GLU A 260 9.86 1.37 -2.73
CA GLU A 260 9.87 1.06 -4.17
C GLU A 260 9.42 -0.40 -4.37
N THR A 261 8.48 -0.64 -5.28
CA THR A 261 7.90 -1.97 -5.52
C THR A 261 8.09 -2.47 -6.95
N PHE A 262 8.09 -1.57 -7.93
CA PHE A 262 8.17 -1.92 -9.35
C PHE A 262 9.43 -2.75 -9.65
N GLY A 263 9.24 -3.98 -10.14
CA GLY A 263 10.31 -4.91 -10.46
C GLY A 263 11.09 -5.45 -9.25
N LYS A 264 10.63 -5.20 -8.01
CA LYS A 264 11.27 -5.72 -6.80
C LYS A 264 10.82 -7.14 -6.48
N ASN A 265 11.66 -7.86 -5.74
CA ASN A 265 11.32 -9.19 -5.25
C ASN A 265 10.56 -9.07 -3.93
N ALA A 266 9.32 -9.56 -3.89
CA ALA A 266 8.53 -9.65 -2.68
C ALA A 266 8.28 -11.12 -2.28
N VAL A 267 8.37 -11.41 -0.99
CA VAL A 267 8.03 -12.72 -0.42
C VAL A 267 6.87 -12.56 0.54
N VAL A 268 5.79 -13.30 0.30
CA VAL A 268 4.66 -13.40 1.22
C VAL A 268 4.72 -14.73 1.94
N VAL A 269 4.92 -14.70 3.26
CA VAL A 269 4.98 -15.89 4.11
C VAL A 269 3.62 -16.08 4.76
N GLY A 270 2.83 -17.00 4.22
CA GLY A 270 1.43 -17.20 4.56
C GLY A 270 0.54 -17.14 3.33
N ARG A 271 -0.44 -18.06 3.25
CA ARG A 271 -1.36 -18.20 2.10
C ARG A 271 -2.83 -18.21 2.48
N SER A 272 -3.17 -17.63 3.64
CA SER A 272 -4.55 -17.52 4.08
C SER A 272 -5.36 -16.71 3.07
N LYS A 273 -6.65 -17.03 2.94
CA LYS A 273 -7.51 -16.46 1.90
C LYS A 273 -7.92 -15.02 2.17
N ASN A 274 -7.90 -14.62 3.43
CA ASN A 274 -8.23 -13.29 3.93
C ASN A 274 -7.02 -12.34 4.02
N VAL A 275 -5.78 -12.87 4.10
CA VAL A 275 -4.58 -12.05 4.30
C VAL A 275 -3.49 -12.37 3.27
N GLY A 276 -2.88 -13.56 3.34
CA GLY A 276 -1.68 -13.86 2.55
C GLY A 276 -1.92 -13.85 1.03
N MET A 277 -2.98 -14.51 0.56
CA MET A 277 -3.29 -14.56 -0.88
C MET A 277 -3.62 -13.16 -1.44
N PRO A 278 -4.52 -12.36 -0.85
CA PRO A 278 -4.80 -11.01 -1.36
C PRO A 278 -3.60 -10.05 -1.30
N ILE A 279 -2.72 -10.17 -0.29
CA ILE A 279 -1.46 -9.40 -0.25
C ILE A 279 -0.59 -9.75 -1.44
N ALA A 280 -0.43 -11.04 -1.76
CA ALA A 280 0.31 -11.46 -2.94
C ALA A 280 -0.32 -10.93 -4.23
N MET A 281 -1.66 -10.89 -4.30
CA MET A 281 -2.38 -10.30 -5.44
C MET A 281 -2.04 -8.82 -5.62
N LEU A 282 -2.16 -8.00 -4.57
CA LEU A 282 -1.84 -6.57 -4.63
C LEU A 282 -0.37 -6.28 -4.91
N LEU A 283 0.54 -7.13 -4.44
CA LEU A 283 1.97 -6.96 -4.68
C LEU A 283 2.34 -7.21 -6.13
N HIS A 284 1.80 -8.28 -6.76
CA HIS A 284 2.26 -8.69 -8.10
C HIS A 284 1.56 -7.96 -9.25
N ALA A 285 0.29 -7.61 -9.07
CA ALA A 285 -0.56 -7.11 -10.16
C ALA A 285 -0.07 -5.77 -10.74
N ASP A 286 -0.59 -5.43 -11.93
CA ASP A 286 -0.22 -4.24 -12.69
C ASP A 286 -0.73 -2.96 -12.00
N GLY A 287 0.18 -2.05 -11.65
CA GLY A 287 -0.15 -0.81 -10.96
C GLY A 287 -0.99 0.19 -11.76
N ARG A 288 -1.23 -0.08 -13.05
CA ARG A 288 -2.04 0.78 -13.94
C ARG A 288 -3.54 0.47 -13.90
N ASN A 289 -3.93 -0.65 -13.30
CA ASN A 289 -5.33 -1.09 -13.21
C ASN A 289 -6.03 -0.53 -11.96
N ASP A 290 -7.32 -0.86 -11.77
CA ASP A 290 -8.18 -0.26 -10.75
C ASP A 290 -7.68 -0.50 -9.31
N THR A 291 -7.02 -1.64 -9.06
CA THR A 291 -6.49 -2.00 -7.74
C THR A 291 -5.24 -1.20 -7.36
N CYS A 292 -4.66 -0.43 -8.30
CA CYS A 292 -3.42 0.32 -8.12
C CYS A 292 -2.33 -0.54 -7.45
N ALA A 293 -2.14 -1.76 -7.97
CA ALA A 293 -1.19 -2.75 -7.50
C ALA A 293 0.28 -2.30 -7.67
N MET A 294 1.24 -3.19 -7.42
CA MET A 294 2.61 -2.77 -7.11
C MET A 294 3.71 -3.29 -8.03
N ASP A 295 3.39 -4.11 -9.04
CA ASP A 295 4.33 -4.61 -10.04
C ASP A 295 5.58 -5.33 -9.45
N CYS A 296 5.43 -6.01 -8.31
CA CYS A 296 6.48 -6.85 -7.72
C CYS A 296 6.57 -8.22 -8.43
N THR A 297 7.76 -8.82 -8.41
CA THR A 297 7.89 -10.28 -8.59
C THR A 297 7.62 -10.95 -7.24
N VAL A 298 6.52 -11.71 -7.13
CA VAL A 298 6.06 -12.25 -5.84
C VAL A 298 6.30 -13.76 -5.71
N THR A 299 6.87 -14.19 -4.59
CA THR A 299 6.92 -15.58 -4.16
C THR A 299 6.02 -15.79 -2.94
N ILE A 300 5.21 -16.85 -2.95
CA ILE A 300 4.35 -17.22 -1.81
C ILE A 300 4.96 -18.43 -1.10
N CYS A 301 5.29 -18.28 0.18
CA CYS A 301 5.71 -19.36 1.07
C CYS A 301 4.59 -19.73 2.05
N HIS A 302 4.61 -20.96 2.57
CA HIS A 302 3.57 -21.48 3.46
C HIS A 302 4.09 -22.62 4.33
N ARG A 303 3.23 -23.22 5.17
CA ARG A 303 3.61 -24.29 6.12
C ARG A 303 4.35 -25.51 5.52
N PHE A 304 4.20 -25.78 4.23
CA PHE A 304 4.94 -26.85 3.53
C PHE A 304 6.18 -26.37 2.77
N THR A 305 6.54 -25.09 2.86
CA THR A 305 7.80 -24.59 2.31
C THR A 305 8.93 -25.05 3.25
N PRO A 306 9.90 -25.85 2.78
CA PRO A 306 10.99 -26.29 3.63
C PRO A 306 11.77 -25.09 4.20
N PRO A 307 12.28 -25.16 5.45
CA PRO A 307 12.98 -24.03 6.08
C PRO A 307 14.15 -23.46 5.26
N GLN A 308 14.90 -24.33 4.58
CA GLN A 308 16.00 -23.94 3.68
C GLN A 308 15.52 -23.15 2.46
N GLU A 309 14.36 -23.51 1.90
CA GLU A 309 13.75 -22.79 0.78
C GLU A 309 13.16 -21.46 1.23
N LEU A 310 12.47 -21.44 2.38
CA LEU A 310 11.96 -20.21 2.98
C LEU A 310 13.10 -19.19 3.17
N LYS A 311 14.22 -19.64 3.77
CA LYS A 311 15.42 -18.82 3.95
C LYS A 311 16.02 -18.38 2.62
N ARG A 312 16.05 -19.24 1.60
CA ARG A 312 16.53 -18.91 0.25
C ARG A 312 15.72 -17.77 -0.37
N PHE A 313 14.39 -17.88 -0.35
CA PHE A 313 13.51 -16.85 -0.90
C PHE A 313 13.61 -15.53 -0.13
N CYS A 314 13.50 -15.56 1.20
CA CYS A 314 13.59 -14.36 2.04
C CYS A 314 14.91 -13.59 1.83
N ARG A 315 16.05 -14.29 1.65
CA ARG A 315 17.36 -13.67 1.41
C ARG A 315 17.46 -12.88 0.11
N THR A 316 16.60 -13.17 -0.86
CA THR A 316 16.56 -12.48 -2.15
C THR A 316 15.50 -11.37 -2.21
N ALA A 317 14.66 -11.26 -1.18
CA ALA A 317 13.52 -10.38 -1.15
C ALA A 317 13.92 -8.94 -0.78
N ASP A 318 13.40 -7.97 -1.53
CA ASP A 318 13.41 -6.57 -1.16
C ASP A 318 12.31 -6.25 -0.15
N ILE A 319 11.19 -6.99 -0.22
CA ILE A 319 10.02 -6.83 0.64
C ILE A 319 9.63 -8.21 1.18
N ILE A 320 9.48 -8.33 2.51
CA ILE A 320 8.94 -9.54 3.14
C ILE A 320 7.66 -9.15 3.87
N VAL A 321 6.56 -9.83 3.55
CA VAL A 321 5.30 -9.73 4.29
C VAL A 321 5.00 -11.07 4.93
N THR A 322 4.89 -11.13 6.26
CA THR A 322 4.61 -12.37 6.99
C THR A 322 3.25 -12.32 7.68
N ALA A 323 2.47 -13.39 7.55
CA ALA A 323 1.09 -13.51 8.02
C ALA A 323 0.78 -14.97 8.41
N THR A 324 1.60 -15.54 9.28
CA THR A 324 1.55 -16.95 9.70
C THR A 324 1.03 -17.16 11.11
N GLY A 325 1.20 -16.18 12.00
CA GLY A 325 0.88 -16.32 13.42
C GLY A 325 1.89 -17.19 14.18
N VAL A 326 3.12 -17.33 13.66
CA VAL A 326 4.19 -18.14 14.26
C VAL A 326 5.28 -17.22 14.78
N PRO A 327 5.37 -16.99 16.11
CA PRO A 327 6.33 -16.06 16.68
C PRO A 327 7.78 -16.39 16.34
N GLY A 328 8.54 -15.40 15.89
CA GLY A 328 9.97 -15.55 15.59
C GLY A 328 10.30 -16.43 14.38
N LEU A 329 9.32 -16.73 13.52
CA LEU A 329 9.53 -17.47 12.27
C LEU A 329 10.54 -16.78 11.34
N ILE A 330 10.49 -15.44 11.26
CA ILE A 330 11.39 -14.67 10.40
C ILE A 330 12.57 -14.15 11.22
N THR A 331 13.76 -14.69 10.95
CA THR A 331 15.00 -14.42 11.68
C THR A 331 16.00 -13.59 10.86
N SER A 332 16.95 -12.94 11.53
CA SER A 332 17.92 -12.00 10.92
C SER A 332 18.76 -12.61 9.77
N ASP A 333 19.08 -13.89 9.84
CA ASP A 333 19.86 -14.59 8.81
C ASP A 333 19.07 -14.87 7.52
N MET A 334 17.75 -14.65 7.53
CA MET A 334 16.85 -14.74 6.37
C MET A 334 16.70 -13.42 5.63
N ILE A 335 17.11 -12.30 6.23
CA ILE A 335 16.81 -10.96 5.74
C ILE A 335 17.90 -10.47 4.78
N LYS A 336 17.52 -9.86 3.65
CA LYS A 336 18.44 -9.08 2.81
C LYS A 336 18.74 -7.74 3.48
N GLU A 337 19.99 -7.29 3.47
CA GLU A 337 20.35 -5.96 4.00
C GLU A 337 19.51 -4.86 3.32
N GLY A 338 18.88 -4.01 4.13
CA GLY A 338 18.03 -2.92 3.63
C GLY A 338 16.62 -3.33 3.20
N ALA A 339 16.21 -4.59 3.33
CA ALA A 339 14.86 -5.03 3.00
C ALA A 339 13.78 -4.37 3.87
N ALA A 340 12.57 -4.25 3.32
CA ALA A 340 11.39 -3.81 4.07
C ALA A 340 10.63 -5.02 4.63
N ILE A 341 10.33 -4.99 5.93
CA ILE A 341 9.68 -6.08 6.65
C ILE A 341 8.32 -5.62 7.17
N ILE A 342 7.27 -6.31 6.75
CA ILE A 342 5.88 -6.07 7.15
C ILE A 342 5.36 -7.30 7.90
N ASP A 343 5.28 -7.16 9.21
CA ASP A 343 4.80 -8.19 10.13
C ASP A 343 3.30 -8.02 10.38
N VAL A 344 2.52 -8.88 9.74
CA VAL A 344 1.06 -8.98 9.90
C VAL A 344 0.70 -9.95 11.03
N GLY A 345 1.67 -10.75 11.49
CA GLY A 345 1.48 -11.73 12.56
C GLY A 345 1.00 -11.08 13.85
N ILE A 346 0.00 -11.68 14.47
CA ILE A 346 -0.45 -11.29 15.82
C ILE A 346 -0.71 -12.57 16.59
N THR A 347 0.20 -12.87 17.52
CA THR A 347 0.08 -14.01 18.42
C THR A 347 0.11 -13.54 19.85
N ARG A 348 -0.86 -13.97 20.65
CA ARG A 348 -0.91 -13.65 22.08
C ARG A 348 -0.10 -14.69 22.85
N ILE A 349 0.96 -14.24 23.50
CA ILE A 349 1.80 -15.08 24.35
C ILE A 349 1.75 -14.59 25.79
N THR A 350 1.95 -15.50 26.74
CA THR A 350 2.16 -15.13 28.14
C THR A 350 3.65 -14.88 28.33
N ASP A 351 4.00 -13.69 28.80
CA ASP A 351 5.37 -13.37 29.14
C ASP A 351 5.84 -14.25 30.31
N PRO A 352 6.86 -15.11 30.13
CA PRO A 352 7.29 -16.02 31.17
C PRO A 352 7.83 -15.32 32.43
N SER A 353 8.35 -14.10 32.28
CA SER A 353 8.96 -13.34 33.39
C SER A 353 7.94 -12.52 34.19
N THR A 354 6.87 -12.03 33.54
CA THR A 354 5.89 -11.15 34.19
C THR A 354 4.50 -11.78 34.34
N GLY A 355 4.24 -12.92 33.69
CA GLY A 355 2.92 -13.55 33.63
C GLY A 355 1.87 -12.75 32.81
N LYS A 356 2.25 -11.59 32.25
CA LYS A 356 1.34 -10.73 31.49
C LYS A 356 1.18 -11.24 30.07
N LYS A 357 -0.05 -11.21 29.55
CA LYS A 357 -0.32 -11.49 28.14
C LYS A 357 0.20 -10.34 27.27
N LYS A 358 1.03 -10.64 26.28
CA LYS A 358 1.54 -9.69 25.28
C LYS A 358 1.23 -10.17 23.86
N LEU A 359 1.15 -9.23 22.93
CA LEU A 359 1.04 -9.52 21.50
C LEU A 359 2.44 -9.46 20.90
N VAL A 360 2.79 -10.48 20.13
CA VAL A 360 4.04 -10.56 19.36
C VAL A 360 3.72 -10.89 17.90
N GLY A 361 4.62 -10.49 17.01
CA GLY A 361 4.52 -10.79 15.58
C GLY A 361 5.27 -12.06 15.20
N ASP A 362 5.33 -12.32 13.89
CA ASP A 362 6.05 -13.46 13.32
C ASP A 362 7.57 -13.22 13.22
N VAL A 363 8.02 -11.97 13.38
CA VAL A 363 9.41 -11.58 13.19
C VAL A 363 10.17 -11.54 14.51
N ASP A 364 11.42 -12.02 14.51
CA ASP A 364 12.39 -11.71 15.57
C ASP A 364 12.81 -10.23 15.46
N PHE A 365 11.95 -9.36 15.98
CA PHE A 365 12.01 -7.91 15.76
C PHE A 365 13.37 -7.31 16.13
N GLU A 366 13.95 -7.72 17.25
CA GLU A 366 15.19 -7.15 17.77
C GLU A 366 16.41 -7.46 16.92
N GLU A 367 16.51 -8.68 16.38
CA GLU A 367 17.64 -9.06 15.51
C GLU A 367 17.40 -8.66 14.05
N VAL A 368 16.16 -8.70 13.57
CA VAL A 368 15.82 -8.31 12.20
C VAL A 368 15.95 -6.81 11.99
N ARG A 369 15.59 -5.98 12.98
CA ARG A 369 15.74 -4.52 12.86
C ARG A 369 17.19 -4.06 12.74
N LYS A 370 18.19 -4.89 13.06
CA LYS A 370 19.62 -4.55 12.86
C LYS A 370 20.08 -4.69 11.41
N LYS A 371 19.23 -5.23 10.53
CA LYS A 371 19.56 -5.60 9.15
C LYS A 371 18.57 -5.06 8.12
N ALA A 372 17.29 -5.05 8.47
CA ALA A 372 16.24 -4.47 7.65
C ALA A 372 16.45 -2.97 7.44
N GLY A 373 15.99 -2.45 6.31
CA GLY A 373 15.92 -1.01 6.05
C GLY A 373 14.68 -0.39 6.70
N LEU A 374 13.55 -1.11 6.64
CA LEU A 374 12.31 -0.73 7.30
C LEU A 374 11.66 -1.94 7.98
N ILE A 375 10.94 -1.71 9.09
CA ILE A 375 10.23 -2.76 9.82
C ILE A 375 8.97 -2.24 10.49
N THR A 376 7.86 -2.98 10.42
CA THR A 376 6.66 -2.70 11.22
C THR A 376 6.78 -3.31 12.62
N PRO A 377 6.39 -2.61 13.71
CA PRO A 377 6.30 -3.21 15.03
C PRO A 377 5.03 -4.04 15.21
N VAL A 378 5.06 -5.00 16.13
CA VAL A 378 3.87 -5.66 16.66
C VAL A 378 3.87 -5.55 18.17
N PRO A 379 2.85 -4.89 18.79
CA PRO A 379 1.74 -4.17 18.16
C PRO A 379 2.15 -2.80 17.56
N GLY A 380 1.24 -2.17 16.81
CA GLY A 380 1.41 -0.80 16.32
C GLY A 380 1.75 -0.67 14.83
N GLY A 381 2.00 -1.78 14.13
CA GLY A 381 2.18 -1.83 12.68
C GLY A 381 0.87 -2.04 11.93
N VAL A 382 0.63 -3.25 11.44
CA VAL A 382 -0.48 -3.55 10.51
C VAL A 382 -1.86 -3.49 11.18
N GLY A 383 -1.98 -3.87 12.46
CA GLY A 383 -3.28 -3.94 13.16
C GLY A 383 -4.12 -2.64 13.12
N PRO A 384 -3.56 -1.46 13.49
CA PRO A 384 -4.25 -0.17 13.33
C PRO A 384 -4.68 0.14 11.89
N MET A 385 -3.89 -0.28 10.90
CA MET A 385 -4.21 -0.07 9.48
C MET A 385 -5.45 -0.86 9.06
N THR A 386 -5.61 -2.09 9.54
CA THR A 386 -6.81 -2.90 9.27
C THR A 386 -8.09 -2.16 9.68
N VAL A 387 -8.08 -1.49 10.84
CA VAL A 387 -9.25 -0.72 11.31
C VAL A 387 -9.48 0.52 10.45
N ALA A 388 -8.42 1.26 10.10
CA ALA A 388 -8.54 2.43 9.22
C ALA A 388 -9.06 2.05 7.83
N MET A 389 -8.65 0.90 7.30
CA MET A 389 -9.10 0.41 5.99
C MET A 389 -10.54 -0.08 6.00
N LEU A 390 -11.02 -0.65 7.11
CA LEU A 390 -12.45 -0.93 7.26
C LEU A 390 -13.28 0.35 7.12
N MET A 391 -12.86 1.45 7.76
CA MET A 391 -13.55 2.75 7.63
C MET A 391 -13.50 3.29 6.20
N LYS A 392 -12.34 3.14 5.53
CA LYS A 392 -12.17 3.50 4.12
C LYS A 392 -13.12 2.70 3.22
N ASN A 393 -13.24 1.40 3.42
CA ASN A 393 -14.15 0.54 2.67
C ASN A 393 -15.61 0.92 2.92
N THR A 394 -16.02 1.24 4.15
CA THR A 394 -17.38 1.65 4.46
C THR A 394 -17.81 2.91 3.71
N ILE A 395 -16.97 3.96 3.65
CA ILE A 395 -17.32 5.16 2.87
C ILE A 395 -17.31 4.89 1.35
N ILE A 396 -16.46 3.99 0.86
CA ILE A 396 -16.49 3.57 -0.56
C ILE A 396 -17.81 2.84 -0.87
N ALA A 397 -18.21 1.90 -0.01
CA ALA A 397 -19.48 1.17 -0.14
C ALA A 397 -20.67 2.13 -0.16
N ALA A 398 -20.76 3.06 0.80
CA ALA A 398 -21.82 4.06 0.86
C ALA A 398 -21.91 4.92 -0.42
N LYS A 399 -20.76 5.37 -0.94
CA LYS A 399 -20.70 6.14 -2.19
C LYS A 399 -21.17 5.33 -3.40
N ASN A 400 -20.73 4.07 -3.50
CA ASN A 400 -21.12 3.19 -4.60
C ASN A 400 -22.62 2.89 -4.58
N LEU A 401 -23.20 2.62 -3.40
CA LEU A 401 -24.63 2.38 -3.22
C LEU A 401 -25.46 3.62 -3.55
N ALA A 402 -25.05 4.79 -3.06
CA ALA A 402 -25.72 6.06 -3.40
C ALA A 402 -25.71 6.33 -4.91
N LYS A 403 -24.60 6.04 -5.59
CA LYS A 403 -24.52 6.16 -7.06
C LYS A 403 -25.49 5.19 -7.74
N LYS A 404 -25.53 3.92 -7.35
CA LYS A 404 -26.45 2.93 -7.92
C LYS A 404 -27.92 3.32 -7.76
N ARG A 405 -28.29 3.88 -6.61
CA ARG A 405 -29.66 4.36 -6.34
C ARG A 405 -30.06 5.54 -7.21
N ASN A 406 -29.10 6.39 -7.59
CA ASN A 406 -29.37 7.51 -8.49
C ASN A 406 -29.43 7.08 -9.98
N GLU A 407 -28.92 5.90 -10.31
CA GLU A 407 -28.90 5.33 -11.67
C GLU A 407 -30.05 4.34 -11.93
N SER A 408 -30.76 3.91 -10.87
CA SER A 408 -31.92 3.00 -10.92
C SER A 408 -33.21 3.80 -10.85
#